data_AF-E3RPJ4-F1
#
_entry.id   AF-E3RPJ4-F1
#
_cell.length_a   1.000
_cell.length_b   1.000
_cell.length_c   1.000
_cell.angle_alpha   90.00
_cell.angle_beta   90.00
_cell.angle_gamma   90.00
#
_symmetry.space_group_name_H-M   'P 1'
#
loop_
_entity.id
_entity.type
_entity.pdbx_description
1 polymer ?
#
loop_
_entity_poly.entity_id
_entity_poly.type
_entity_poly.pdbx_seq_one_letter_code
_entity_poly.pdbx_strand_id
1 'polypeptide(L)'
;MERYSQFRDKGTAIAPFLPVPPAPASVVWLPVYISLFCLRLPFVIALGLLYFLVLEWVPVGRRLKYAVLWLMAGIPGVWWVDLQVDGVKRGQLNPASNYYPKAGSVIASSFTSPLDPLYLAGIFQPIFTRSYPHHRYVERITLFRAILLAFSPPALTPQDPSKLVSLKQLTQENPNRIICVFPETTTTNGRGILPLCPSLLSADGKTKIYPVNLRYTPQDVTTPVPGGYLSWFWGLLSKPTHQMRVRIASRVYNNSNQDTPERQKLAEKASGYETNIFDQPEFRNGASGKHGEGGDGMHVDVGGAVQREVSEQEQKVLERVAEDLARLGRVKRVGLGVEDKVAFLKIWGSRKR
;
A
#
# COMPACT_ATOMS: atom_id res chain seq x y z
N MET A 1 -10.71 4.35 -29.52
CA MET A 1 -10.27 3.59 -28.32
C MET A 1 -8.88 2.98 -28.46
N GLU A 2 -8.30 2.94 -29.67
CA GLU A 2 -7.02 2.26 -29.96
C GLU A 2 -5.79 2.90 -29.30
N ARG A 3 -5.75 4.25 -29.18
CA ARG A 3 -4.62 4.98 -28.56
C ARG A 3 -4.36 4.63 -27.09
N TYR A 4 -5.37 4.16 -26.36
CA TYR A 4 -5.22 3.75 -24.95
C TYR A 4 -5.02 2.24 -24.80
N SER A 5 -5.07 1.48 -25.90
CA SER A 5 -4.82 0.05 -25.91
C SER A 5 -3.38 -0.26 -25.46
N GLN A 6 -2.43 0.63 -25.75
CA GLN A 6 -1.04 0.50 -25.33
C GLN A 6 -0.86 0.53 -23.80
N PHE A 7 -1.79 1.16 -23.06
CA PHE A 7 -1.79 1.22 -21.60
C PHE A 7 -2.63 0.11 -20.96
N ARG A 8 -2.87 -0.96 -21.71
CA ARG A 8 -3.33 -2.24 -21.18
C ARG A 8 -2.13 -3.14 -21.01
N ASP A 9 -2.07 -3.77 -19.85
CA ASP A 9 -1.06 -4.78 -19.58
C ASP A 9 -1.18 -5.93 -20.60
N LYS A 10 -0.07 -6.30 -21.25
CA LYS A 10 -0.09 -7.28 -22.36
C LYS A 10 -0.51 -8.68 -21.90
N GLY A 11 -0.17 -9.05 -20.66
CA GLY A 11 -0.51 -10.36 -20.10
C GLY A 11 -1.93 -10.46 -19.56
N THR A 12 -2.39 -9.41 -18.86
CA THR A 12 -3.69 -9.44 -18.16
C THR A 12 -4.81 -8.67 -18.87
N ALA A 13 -4.48 -7.89 -19.90
CA ALA A 13 -5.37 -6.94 -20.59
C ALA A 13 -6.01 -5.87 -19.68
N ILE A 14 -5.50 -5.70 -18.46
CA ILE A 14 -6.01 -4.73 -17.49
C ILE A 14 -5.42 -3.36 -17.79
N ALA A 15 -6.27 -2.33 -17.77
CA ALA A 15 -5.85 -0.92 -17.83
C ALA A 15 -5.95 -0.29 -16.42
N PRO A 16 -4.84 -0.20 -15.65
CA PRO A 16 -4.86 0.32 -14.29
C PRO A 16 -5.03 1.84 -14.20
N PHE A 17 -4.71 2.58 -15.27
CA PHE A 17 -4.74 4.05 -15.29
C PHE A 17 -6.05 4.64 -15.83
N LEU A 18 -6.92 3.82 -16.40
CA LEU A 18 -8.21 4.31 -16.90
C LEU A 18 -9.19 4.54 -15.74
N PRO A 19 -9.85 5.70 -15.68
CA PRO A 19 -10.87 5.96 -14.68
C PRO A 19 -12.05 5.02 -14.84
N VAL A 20 -12.62 4.60 -13.71
CA VAL A 20 -13.85 3.79 -13.69
C VAL A 20 -15.02 4.76 -13.81
N PRO A 21 -15.86 4.67 -14.86
CA PRO A 21 -17.02 5.53 -14.98
C PRO A 21 -17.99 5.25 -13.82
N PRO A 22 -18.65 6.29 -13.27
CA PRO A 22 -19.69 6.09 -12.28
C PRO A 22 -20.85 5.30 -12.90
N ALA A 23 -21.57 4.55 -12.07
CA ALA A 23 -22.80 3.88 -12.49
C ALA A 23 -23.81 4.92 -13.04
N PRO A 24 -24.52 4.61 -14.14
CA PRO A 24 -25.49 5.54 -14.70
C PRO A 24 -26.57 5.81 -13.66
N ALA A 25 -26.75 7.08 -13.32
CA ALA A 25 -27.75 7.48 -12.36
C ALA A 25 -28.94 8.09 -13.10
N SER A 26 -30.16 7.68 -12.73
CA SER A 26 -31.37 8.24 -13.32
C SER A 26 -31.47 9.72 -12.99
N VAL A 27 -31.86 10.54 -13.97
CA VAL A 27 -32.02 12.00 -13.80
C VAL A 27 -32.97 12.34 -12.64
N VAL A 28 -33.92 11.46 -12.35
CA VAL A 28 -34.87 11.57 -11.22
C VAL A 28 -34.16 11.66 -9.85
N TRP A 29 -32.98 11.03 -9.68
CA TRP A 29 -32.22 11.06 -8.43
C TRP A 29 -31.31 12.30 -8.30
N LEU A 30 -31.18 13.11 -9.35
CA LEU A 30 -30.31 14.29 -9.36
C LEU A 30 -30.63 15.30 -8.24
N PRO A 31 -31.91 15.64 -7.93
CA PRO A 31 -32.23 16.54 -6.83
C PRO A 31 -31.75 16.01 -5.47
N VAL A 32 -31.84 14.70 -5.25
CA VAL A 32 -31.37 14.05 -4.02
C VAL A 32 -29.86 14.14 -3.91
N TYR A 33 -29.13 13.89 -5.00
CA TYR A 33 -27.68 14.00 -5.04
C TYR A 33 -27.18 15.42 -4.81
N ILE A 34 -27.83 16.42 -5.41
CA ILE A 34 -27.51 17.84 -5.17
C ILE A 34 -27.76 18.19 -3.70
N SER A 35 -28.91 17.78 -3.15
CA SER A 35 -29.25 18.04 -1.75
C SER A 35 -28.24 17.42 -0.78
N LEU A 36 -27.86 16.15 -0.98
CA LEU A 36 -26.84 15.48 -0.18
C LEU A 36 -25.48 16.17 -0.30
N PHE A 37 -25.09 16.57 -1.51
CA PHE A 37 -23.84 17.29 -1.74
C PHE A 37 -23.82 18.62 -0.99
N CYS A 38 -24.85 19.46 -1.16
CA CYS A 38 -24.96 20.76 -0.50
C CYS A 38 -25.01 20.65 1.03
N LEU A 39 -25.67 19.62 1.56
CA LEU A 39 -25.73 19.39 3.00
C LEU A 39 -24.38 18.96 3.56
N ARG A 40 -23.68 18.02 2.91
CA ARG A 40 -22.44 17.41 3.43
C ARG A 40 -21.20 18.28 3.23
N LEU A 41 -21.13 19.01 2.11
CA LEU A 41 -19.98 19.84 1.75
C LEU A 41 -19.54 20.81 2.86
N PRO A 42 -20.40 21.63 3.48
CA PRO A 42 -19.98 22.57 4.53
C PRO A 42 -19.38 21.85 5.73
N PHE A 43 -19.94 20.70 6.15
CA PHE A 43 -19.42 19.94 7.28
C PHE A 43 -18.05 19.32 6.99
N VAL A 44 -17.87 18.76 5.79
CA VAL A 44 -16.58 18.18 5.40
C VAL A 44 -15.50 19.25 5.31
N ILE A 45 -15.83 20.43 4.76
CA ILE A 45 -14.90 21.57 4.72
C ILE A 45 -14.58 22.05 6.13
N ALA A 46 -15.60 22.27 6.98
CA ALA A 46 -15.39 22.74 8.35
C ALA A 46 -14.53 21.79 9.18
N LEU A 47 -14.79 20.48 9.10
CA LEU A 47 -13.98 19.47 9.79
C LEU A 47 -12.57 19.34 9.20
N GLY A 48 -12.43 19.44 7.88
CA GLY A 48 -11.14 19.46 7.22
C GLY A 48 -10.28 20.65 7.69
N LEU A 49 -10.85 21.85 7.70
CA LEU A 49 -10.18 23.05 8.20
C LEU A 49 -9.83 22.91 9.68
N LEU A 50 -10.76 22.44 10.52
CA LEU A 50 -10.50 22.18 11.93
C LEU A 50 -9.35 21.19 12.12
N TYR A 51 -9.33 20.10 11.35
CA TYR A 51 -8.31 19.07 11.50
C TYR A 51 -6.93 19.58 11.07
N PHE A 52 -6.79 20.10 9.84
CA PHE A 52 -5.50 20.45 9.25
C PHE A 52 -4.94 21.79 9.76
N LEU A 53 -5.80 22.77 10.12
CA LEU A 53 -5.34 24.07 10.63
C LEU A 53 -5.20 24.13 12.15
N VAL A 54 -5.96 23.31 12.88
CA VAL A 54 -5.96 23.36 14.36
C VAL A 54 -5.41 22.07 14.95
N LEU A 55 -6.04 20.93 14.69
CA LEU A 55 -5.69 19.68 15.38
C LEU A 55 -4.33 19.11 14.97
N GLU A 56 -3.83 19.42 13.77
CA GLU A 56 -2.49 19.00 13.35
C GLU A 56 -1.41 19.69 14.18
N TRP A 57 -1.57 20.99 14.46
CA TRP A 57 -0.60 21.84 15.15
C TRP A 57 -0.70 21.74 16.67
N VAL A 58 -1.90 21.48 17.20
CA VAL A 58 -2.11 21.36 18.64
C VAL A 58 -1.84 19.91 19.08
N PRO A 59 -1.10 19.68 20.19
CA PRO A 59 -0.85 18.35 20.75
C PRO A 59 -2.09 17.78 21.46
N VAL A 60 -3.20 17.68 20.72
CA VAL A 60 -4.46 17.14 21.21
C VAL A 60 -4.36 15.63 21.37
N GLY A 61 -5.02 15.09 22.39
CA GLY A 61 -5.10 13.65 22.66
C GLY A 61 -5.52 12.85 21.42
N ARG A 62 -4.91 11.67 21.25
CA ARG A 62 -5.11 10.77 20.08
C ARG A 62 -6.57 10.44 19.81
N ARG A 63 -7.39 10.39 20.87
CA ARG A 63 -8.83 10.08 20.82
C ARG A 63 -9.63 11.16 20.08
N LEU A 64 -9.31 12.44 20.26
CA LEU A 64 -10.03 13.50 19.56
C LEU A 64 -9.69 13.50 18.07
N LYS A 65 -8.39 13.36 17.74
CA LYS A 65 -7.95 13.22 16.34
C LYS A 65 -8.63 12.03 15.67
N TYR A 66 -8.74 10.90 16.38
CA TYR A 66 -9.47 9.72 15.93
C TYR A 66 -10.94 10.04 15.64
N ALA A 67 -11.66 10.65 16.59
CA ALA A 67 -13.07 10.98 16.42
C ALA A 67 -13.30 11.91 15.21
N VAL A 68 -12.48 12.95 15.05
CA VAL A 68 -12.61 13.89 13.93
C VAL A 68 -12.31 13.23 12.59
N LEU A 69 -11.29 12.37 12.50
CA LEU A 69 -11.01 11.60 11.28
C LEU A 69 -12.17 10.68 10.88
N TRP A 70 -12.78 9.99 11.86
CA TRP A 70 -13.94 9.15 11.62
C TRP A 70 -15.19 9.95 11.24
N LEU A 71 -15.41 11.12 11.82
CA LEU A 71 -16.47 12.04 11.38
C LEU A 71 -16.23 12.52 9.94
N MET A 72 -14.99 12.89 9.62
CA MET A 72 -14.60 13.34 8.27
C MET A 72 -14.76 12.25 7.21
N ALA A 73 -14.53 10.98 7.55
CA ALA A 73 -14.83 9.85 6.67
C ALA A 73 -16.33 9.48 6.65
N GLY A 74 -17.02 9.60 7.79
CA GLY A 74 -18.41 9.20 7.95
C GLY A 74 -19.42 10.12 7.25
N ILE A 75 -19.21 11.44 7.27
CA ILE A 75 -20.12 12.42 6.65
C ILE A 75 -20.30 12.21 5.14
N PRO A 76 -19.24 11.94 4.36
CA PRO A 76 -19.36 11.53 2.97
C PRO A 76 -20.07 10.19 2.71
N GLY A 77 -20.44 9.43 3.75
CA GLY A 77 -21.13 8.15 3.62
C GLY A 77 -20.20 6.93 3.63
N VAL A 78 -18.94 7.07 4.05
CA VAL A 78 -18.01 5.94 4.26
C VAL A 78 -18.26 5.29 5.62
N TRP A 79 -19.51 4.87 5.88
CA TRP A 79 -19.90 4.26 7.17
C TRP A 79 -19.62 2.76 7.22
N TRP A 80 -19.62 2.11 6.05
CA TRP A 80 -19.52 0.66 5.95
C TRP A 80 -18.09 0.24 5.64
N VAL A 81 -17.33 0.01 6.71
CA VAL A 81 -15.97 -0.52 6.63
C VAL A 81 -15.95 -1.98 7.05
N ASP A 82 -15.63 -2.88 6.11
CA ASP A 82 -15.42 -4.30 6.37
C ASP A 82 -13.92 -4.59 6.46
N LEU A 83 -13.39 -4.55 7.69
CA LEU A 83 -12.01 -4.94 7.99
C LEU A 83 -11.93 -6.45 8.19
N GLN A 84 -11.15 -7.14 7.36
CA GLN A 84 -10.85 -8.56 7.55
C GLN A 84 -9.35 -8.81 7.47
N VAL A 85 -8.90 -9.72 8.32
CA VAL A 85 -7.54 -10.24 8.34
C VAL A 85 -7.52 -11.55 7.57
N ASP A 86 -6.55 -11.70 6.68
CA ASP A 86 -6.36 -12.91 5.91
C ASP A 86 -5.92 -14.09 6.81
N GLY A 87 -6.49 -15.27 6.60
CA GLY A 87 -6.21 -16.46 7.40
C GLY A 87 -7.01 -16.62 8.70
N VAL A 88 -7.82 -15.64 9.12
CA VAL A 88 -8.68 -15.76 10.32
C VAL A 88 -10.15 -15.78 9.90
N LYS A 89 -10.84 -16.91 10.15
CA LYS A 89 -12.30 -16.99 9.97
C LYS A 89 -13.00 -16.08 10.98
N ARG A 90 -14.01 -15.33 10.51
CA ARG A 90 -14.83 -14.42 11.33
C ARG A 90 -15.40 -15.19 12.53
N GLY A 91 -14.92 -14.91 13.74
CA GLY A 91 -15.39 -15.55 15.00
C GLY A 91 -14.31 -16.26 15.84
N GLN A 92 -13.09 -16.48 15.33
CA GLN A 92 -11.99 -17.02 16.15
C GLN A 92 -11.12 -15.89 16.72
N LEU A 93 -11.42 -15.48 17.96
CA LEU A 93 -10.80 -14.33 18.63
C LEU A 93 -9.35 -14.57 19.13
N ASN A 94 -8.90 -15.83 19.24
CA ASN A 94 -7.75 -16.16 20.09
C ASN A 94 -6.33 -16.23 19.46
N PRO A 95 -6.10 -16.12 18.14
CA PRO A 95 -4.76 -15.81 17.62
C PRO A 95 -4.65 -14.40 16.99
N ALA A 96 -5.70 -13.57 17.05
CA ALA A 96 -5.82 -12.31 16.32
C ALA A 96 -4.79 -11.22 16.70
N SER A 97 -4.12 -11.33 17.85
CA SER A 97 -3.23 -10.28 18.36
C SER A 97 -1.95 -10.10 17.55
N ASN A 98 -1.50 -11.10 16.78
CA ASN A 98 -0.28 -11.03 15.98
C ASN A 98 -0.50 -10.60 14.53
N TYR A 99 -1.76 -10.55 14.09
CA TYR A 99 -2.10 -10.22 12.70
C TYR A 99 -2.37 -8.74 12.45
N TYR A 100 -2.61 -7.96 13.51
CA TYR A 100 -2.74 -6.52 13.37
C TYR A 100 -1.38 -5.81 13.40
N PRO A 101 -1.20 -4.76 12.58
CA PRO A 101 -0.05 -3.88 12.69
C PRO A 101 0.06 -3.28 14.10
N LYS A 102 1.23 -3.43 14.72
CA LYS A 102 1.56 -2.85 16.04
C LYS A 102 2.61 -1.75 15.90
N ALA A 103 2.81 -0.97 16.96
CA ALA A 103 3.93 -0.02 17.02
C ALA A 103 5.26 -0.69 16.63
N GLY A 104 6.09 0.01 15.83
CA GLY A 104 7.33 -0.53 15.28
C GLY A 104 7.16 -1.45 14.07
N SER A 105 5.96 -1.52 13.48
CA SER A 105 5.72 -2.24 12.23
C SER A 105 5.50 -1.29 11.04
N VAL A 106 5.68 -1.83 9.84
CA VAL A 106 5.49 -1.13 8.56
C VAL A 106 4.23 -1.66 7.89
N ILE A 107 3.38 -0.77 7.41
CA ILE A 107 2.23 -1.07 6.56
C ILE A 107 2.63 -0.78 5.11
N ALA A 108 2.53 -1.79 4.25
CA ALA A 108 2.66 -1.63 2.81
C ALA A 108 1.24 -1.59 2.23
N SER A 109 0.74 -0.39 1.91
CA SER A 109 -0.64 -0.20 1.47
C SER A 109 -0.75 -0.02 -0.04
N SER A 110 -1.79 -0.59 -0.65
CA SER A 110 -2.20 -0.18 -1.99
C SER A 110 -2.61 1.30 -2.02
N PHE A 111 -2.43 1.98 -3.15
CA PHE A 111 -2.80 3.39 -3.30
C PHE A 111 -3.74 3.60 -4.49
N THR A 112 -4.99 3.91 -4.19
CA THR A 112 -6.10 3.99 -5.17
C THR A 112 -6.92 5.27 -5.04
N SER A 113 -7.03 5.83 -3.84
CA SER A 113 -7.92 6.96 -3.54
C SER A 113 -7.33 7.90 -2.47
N PRO A 114 -7.67 9.20 -2.48
CA PRO A 114 -7.37 10.11 -1.38
C PRO A 114 -8.00 9.70 -0.05
N LEU A 115 -8.97 8.78 -0.06
CA LEU A 115 -9.53 8.18 1.16
C LEU A 115 -8.58 7.17 1.82
N ASP A 116 -7.61 6.60 1.10
CA ASP A 116 -6.72 5.57 1.67
C ASP A 116 -5.88 6.13 2.83
N PRO A 117 -5.15 7.26 2.68
CA PRO A 117 -4.41 7.84 3.79
C PRO A 117 -5.35 8.30 4.92
N LEU A 118 -6.54 8.81 4.59
CA LEU A 118 -7.52 9.25 5.58
C LEU A 118 -7.98 8.08 6.48
N TYR A 119 -8.34 6.96 5.88
CA TYR A 119 -8.75 5.77 6.61
C TYR A 119 -7.61 5.19 7.44
N LEU A 120 -6.41 5.07 6.86
CA LEU A 120 -5.23 4.56 7.57
C LEU A 120 -4.87 5.45 8.76
N ALA A 121 -5.01 6.78 8.62
CA ALA A 121 -4.88 7.71 9.73
C ALA A 121 -5.96 7.50 10.79
N GLY A 122 -7.19 7.26 10.37
CA GLY A 122 -8.33 6.99 11.25
C GLY A 122 -8.18 5.72 12.08
N ILE A 123 -7.52 4.68 11.57
CA ILE A 123 -7.33 3.42 12.32
C ILE A 123 -5.98 3.35 13.04
N PHE A 124 -4.89 3.55 12.31
CA PHE A 124 -3.54 3.24 12.79
C PHE A 124 -2.75 4.47 13.25
N GLN A 125 -3.21 5.68 12.89
CA GLN A 125 -2.45 6.94 13.08
C GLN A 125 -0.96 6.81 12.71
N PRO A 126 -0.62 6.31 11.50
CA PRO A 126 0.74 6.04 11.12
C PRO A 126 1.48 7.31 10.70
N ILE A 127 2.80 7.21 10.64
CA ILE A 127 3.64 8.18 9.93
C ILE A 127 3.57 7.82 8.45
N PHE A 128 3.10 8.75 7.62
CA PHE A 128 3.03 8.55 6.19
C PHE A 128 4.38 8.80 5.54
N THR A 129 4.69 8.00 4.53
CA THR A 129 5.90 8.14 3.74
C THR A 129 5.58 8.13 2.26
N ARG A 130 6.41 8.83 1.49
CA ARG A 130 6.40 8.81 0.04
C ARG A 130 7.58 7.99 -0.47
N SER A 131 7.27 7.05 -1.35
CA SER A 131 8.28 6.29 -2.09
C SER A 131 8.42 6.81 -3.52
N TYR A 132 9.60 6.61 -4.09
CA TYR A 132 9.93 6.97 -5.47
C TYR A 132 10.30 5.70 -6.26
N PRO A 133 10.04 5.66 -7.58
CA PRO A 133 10.50 4.57 -8.43
C PRO A 133 12.01 4.38 -8.31
N HIS A 134 12.49 3.13 -8.29
CA HIS A 134 13.93 2.78 -8.25
C HIS A 134 14.73 3.27 -7.02
N HIS A 135 14.10 3.89 -6.03
CA HIS A 135 14.74 4.35 -4.80
C HIS A 135 14.40 3.46 -3.60
N ARG A 136 15.41 3.12 -2.79
CA ARG A 136 15.24 2.37 -1.54
C ARG A 136 14.81 3.26 -0.36
N TYR A 137 15.08 4.55 -0.43
CA TYR A 137 14.76 5.50 0.63
C TYR A 137 13.36 6.09 0.44
N VAL A 138 12.80 6.58 1.54
CA VAL A 138 11.47 7.19 1.58
C VAL A 138 11.52 8.58 2.20
N GLU A 139 10.57 9.42 1.82
CA GLU A 139 10.42 10.78 2.37
C GLU A 139 9.26 10.79 3.37
N ARG A 140 9.45 11.40 4.56
CA ARG A 140 8.36 11.61 5.53
C ARG A 140 7.38 12.64 4.98
N ILE A 141 6.08 12.34 5.01
CA ILE A 141 5.03 13.26 4.58
C ILE A 141 3.92 13.39 5.61
N THR A 142 3.22 14.53 5.59
CA THR A 142 2.02 14.74 6.42
C THR A 142 0.81 14.03 5.81
N LEU A 143 -0.25 13.86 6.60
CA LEU A 143 -1.52 13.30 6.12
C LEU A 143 -2.08 14.15 4.96
N PHE A 144 -2.07 15.47 5.11
CA PHE A 144 -2.53 16.38 4.07
C PHE A 144 -1.76 16.18 2.76
N ARG A 145 -0.43 16.07 2.85
CA ARG A 145 0.42 15.81 1.69
C ARG A 145 0.15 14.43 1.06
N ALA A 146 -0.13 13.40 1.87
CA ALA A 146 -0.52 12.08 1.37
C ALA A 146 -1.85 12.10 0.61
N ILE A 147 -2.84 12.86 1.09
CA ILE A 147 -4.12 13.07 0.39
C ILE A 147 -3.89 13.83 -0.93
N LEU A 148 -3.11 14.91 -0.91
CA LEU A 148 -2.79 15.66 -2.12
C LEU A 148 -1.99 14.84 -3.13
N LEU A 149 -1.16 13.90 -2.68
CA LEU A 149 -0.41 13.01 -3.56
C LEU A 149 -1.33 12.20 -4.46
N ALA A 150 -2.51 11.80 -3.96
CA ALA A 150 -3.51 11.05 -4.72
C ALA A 150 -4.10 11.84 -5.91
N PHE A 151 -4.02 13.17 -5.87
CA PHE A 151 -4.45 14.06 -6.94
C PHE A 151 -3.30 14.63 -7.78
N SER A 152 -2.06 14.42 -7.34
CA SER A 152 -0.87 14.93 -8.00
C SER A 152 -0.38 13.97 -9.10
N PRO A 153 0.30 14.47 -10.15
CA PRO A 153 0.96 13.59 -11.10
C PRO A 153 2.07 12.78 -10.41
N PRO A 154 2.37 11.56 -10.91
CA PRO A 154 3.49 10.77 -10.41
C PRO A 154 4.81 11.55 -10.53
N ALA A 155 5.65 11.48 -9.51
CA ALA A 155 7.00 12.01 -9.54
C ALA A 155 7.99 10.85 -9.61
N LEU A 156 8.90 10.89 -10.58
CA LEU A 156 9.93 9.88 -10.77
C LEU A 156 11.12 10.13 -9.85
N THR A 157 11.44 11.40 -9.61
CA THR A 157 12.56 11.82 -8.79
C THR A 157 12.11 12.58 -7.55
N PRO A 158 12.86 12.46 -6.44
CA PRO A 158 12.64 13.26 -5.25
C PRO A 158 12.91 14.74 -5.55
N GLN A 159 12.08 15.63 -5.00
CA GLN A 159 12.30 17.07 -5.12
C GLN A 159 13.52 17.52 -4.30
N ASP A 160 13.75 16.87 -3.17
CA ASP A 160 14.80 17.20 -2.22
C ASP A 160 15.45 15.90 -1.71
N PRO A 161 16.59 15.50 -2.30
CA PRO A 161 17.29 14.27 -1.92
C PRO A 161 17.75 14.25 -0.45
N SER A 162 17.89 15.41 0.19
CA SER A 162 18.34 15.51 1.59
C SER A 162 17.33 14.97 2.60
N LYS A 163 16.05 14.93 2.22
CA LYS A 163 14.93 14.47 3.07
C LYS A 163 14.67 12.97 3.00
N LEU A 164 15.46 12.24 2.22
CA LEU A 164 15.34 10.80 2.07
C LEU A 164 15.89 10.08 3.29
N VAL A 165 15.07 9.21 3.87
CA VAL A 165 15.39 8.45 5.09
C VAL A 165 15.11 6.96 4.83
N SER A 166 15.88 6.08 5.46
CA SER A 166 15.63 4.62 5.40
C SER A 166 14.47 4.21 6.31
N LEU A 167 13.71 3.18 5.94
CA LEU A 167 12.66 2.65 6.82
C LEU A 167 13.22 2.15 8.16
N LYS A 168 14.44 1.60 8.16
CA LYS A 168 15.14 1.23 9.39
C LYS A 168 15.32 2.42 10.34
N GLN A 169 15.89 3.52 9.84
CA GLN A 169 16.08 4.73 10.63
C GLN A 169 14.73 5.30 11.11
N LEU A 170 13.72 5.33 10.24
CA LEU A 170 12.36 5.77 10.60
C LEU A 170 11.77 4.97 11.77
N THR A 171 11.94 3.65 11.73
CA THR A 171 11.41 2.73 12.74
C THR A 171 12.15 2.87 14.06
N GLN A 172 13.47 3.06 14.02
CA GLN A 172 14.30 3.27 15.21
C GLN A 172 14.01 4.59 15.91
N GLU A 173 13.81 5.67 15.15
CA GLU A 173 13.43 6.97 15.71
C GLU A 173 12.01 6.98 16.28
N ASN A 174 11.11 6.12 15.79
CA ASN A 174 9.70 6.11 16.15
C ASN A 174 9.19 4.70 16.54
N PRO A 175 9.73 4.08 17.61
CA PRO A 175 9.37 2.70 17.98
C PRO A 175 7.89 2.56 18.38
N ASN A 176 7.29 3.65 18.87
CA ASN A 176 5.90 3.69 19.33
C ASN A 176 4.88 4.03 18.22
N ARG A 177 5.30 4.10 16.96
CA ARG A 177 4.45 4.45 15.81
C ARG A 177 4.50 3.37 14.74
N ILE A 178 3.45 3.35 13.91
CA ILE A 178 3.39 2.54 12.70
C ILE A 178 3.84 3.42 11.54
N ILE A 179 4.57 2.86 10.59
CA ILE A 179 4.98 3.57 9.37
C ILE A 179 4.14 3.08 8.20
N CYS A 180 3.52 3.98 7.45
CA CYS A 180 2.74 3.65 6.27
C CYS A 180 3.51 4.02 5.00
N VAL A 181 3.68 3.03 4.13
CA VAL A 181 4.37 3.13 2.84
C VAL A 181 3.38 2.80 1.73
N PHE A 182 3.42 3.60 0.66
CA PHE A 182 2.69 3.34 -0.58
C PHE A 182 3.66 2.87 -1.67
N PRO A 183 3.97 1.55 -1.73
CA PRO A 183 5.01 1.02 -2.60
C PRO A 183 4.68 1.08 -4.10
N GLU A 184 3.42 1.31 -4.49
CA GLU A 184 3.03 1.56 -5.89
C GLU A 184 3.48 2.95 -6.39
N THR A 185 3.89 3.85 -5.49
CA THR A 185 4.34 5.25 -5.71
C THR A 185 3.34 6.18 -6.40
N THR A 186 2.23 5.64 -6.92
CA THR A 186 1.20 6.38 -7.63
C THR A 186 -0.17 5.72 -7.47
N THR A 187 -1.23 6.48 -7.72
CA THR A 187 -2.61 5.98 -7.62
C THR A 187 -3.03 5.11 -8.80
N THR A 188 -3.85 4.09 -8.54
CA THR A 188 -4.47 3.28 -9.60
C THR A 188 -6.00 3.31 -9.51
N ASN A 189 -6.67 2.68 -10.47
CA ASN A 189 -8.11 2.44 -10.42
C ASN A 189 -8.52 1.24 -9.55
N GLY A 190 -7.56 0.61 -8.85
CA GLY A 190 -7.80 -0.55 -7.99
C GLY A 190 -8.19 -1.83 -8.74
N ARG A 191 -7.96 -1.92 -10.05
CA ARG A 191 -8.18 -3.14 -10.87
C ARG A 191 -6.93 -4.00 -11.05
N GLY A 192 -5.76 -3.47 -10.72
CA GLY A 192 -4.49 -4.18 -10.73
C GLY A 192 -3.50 -3.51 -9.77
N ILE A 193 -2.50 -4.28 -9.34
CA ILE A 193 -1.41 -3.80 -8.48
C ILE A 193 -0.18 -3.56 -9.34
N LEU A 194 0.38 -2.35 -9.28
CA LEU A 194 1.60 -1.99 -10.01
C LEU A 194 2.83 -2.70 -9.44
N PRO A 195 3.93 -2.79 -10.20
CA PRO A 195 5.21 -3.22 -9.67
C PRO A 195 5.63 -2.34 -8.48
N LEU A 196 6.07 -2.98 -7.40
CA LEU A 196 6.42 -2.28 -6.17
C LEU A 196 7.82 -1.68 -6.26
N CYS A 197 7.99 -0.47 -5.73
CA CYS A 197 9.32 0.12 -5.59
C CYS A 197 10.14 -0.61 -4.50
N PRO A 198 11.49 -0.60 -4.59
CA PRO A 198 12.37 -1.26 -3.63
C PRO A 198 12.44 -0.58 -2.25
N SER A 199 11.57 0.40 -1.97
CA SER A 199 11.59 1.15 -0.72
C SER A 199 11.38 0.27 0.52
N LEU A 200 10.59 -0.80 0.38
CA LEU A 200 10.33 -1.77 1.45
C LEU A 200 11.59 -2.51 1.90
N LEU A 201 12.58 -2.65 1.02
CA LEU A 201 13.85 -3.33 1.30
C LEU A 201 14.76 -2.53 2.24
N SER A 202 14.47 -1.24 2.47
CA SER A 202 15.20 -0.44 3.46
C SER A 202 14.75 -0.69 4.90
N ALA A 203 13.74 -1.54 5.11
CA ALA A 203 13.32 -1.97 6.44
C ALA A 203 14.32 -2.96 7.04
N ASP A 204 14.47 -2.92 8.37
CA ASP A 204 15.32 -3.87 9.08
C ASP A 204 14.78 -5.30 8.91
N GLY A 205 15.66 -6.31 8.86
CA GLY A 205 15.27 -7.70 8.63
C GLY A 205 14.28 -8.27 9.65
N LYS A 206 14.24 -7.68 10.86
CA LYS A 206 13.33 -8.06 11.95
C LYS A 206 12.01 -7.27 11.95
N THR A 207 11.89 -6.22 11.15
CA THR A 207 10.69 -5.37 11.10
C THR A 207 9.58 -6.09 10.36
N LYS A 208 8.39 -6.15 10.97
CA LYS A 208 7.20 -6.77 10.39
C LYS A 208 6.59 -5.83 9.35
N ILE A 209 6.42 -6.32 8.12
CA ILE A 209 5.74 -5.62 7.03
C ILE A 209 4.34 -6.24 6.86
N TYR A 210 3.29 -5.43 6.96
CA TYR A 210 1.91 -5.86 6.79
C TYR A 210 1.36 -5.32 5.46
N PRO A 211 1.12 -6.19 4.46
CA PRO A 211 0.44 -5.79 3.23
C PRO A 211 -1.03 -5.47 3.52
N VAL A 212 -1.49 -4.30 3.12
CA VAL A 212 -2.88 -3.83 3.31
C VAL A 212 -3.47 -3.42 1.97
N ASN A 213 -4.59 -4.02 1.60
CA ASN A 213 -5.33 -3.65 0.41
C ASN A 213 -6.64 -2.96 0.79
N LEU A 214 -6.93 -1.84 0.13
CA LEU A 214 -8.18 -1.10 0.29
C LEU A 214 -8.97 -1.16 -1.01
N ARG A 215 -10.24 -1.56 -0.92
CA ARG A 215 -11.14 -1.68 -2.07
C ARG A 215 -12.44 -0.94 -1.83
N TYR A 216 -12.80 -0.10 -2.80
CA TYR A 216 -14.05 0.67 -2.79
C TYR A 216 -15.16 -0.01 -3.60
N THR A 217 -16.38 0.12 -3.11
CA THR A 217 -17.61 -0.25 -3.83
C THR A 217 -18.62 0.87 -3.63
N PRO A 218 -19.03 1.61 -4.67
CA PRO A 218 -18.52 1.58 -6.06
C PRO A 218 -17.05 2.05 -6.23
N GLN A 219 -16.41 1.72 -7.36
CA GLN A 219 -14.97 2.00 -7.62
C GLN A 219 -14.68 3.39 -8.22
N ASP A 220 -15.67 4.27 -8.30
CA ASP A 220 -15.55 5.60 -8.90
C ASP A 220 -14.88 6.64 -7.99
N VAL A 221 -14.65 6.30 -6.72
CA VAL A 221 -13.91 7.13 -5.74
C VAL A 221 -12.39 7.00 -5.92
N THR A 222 -11.93 6.21 -6.90
CA THR A 222 -10.50 6.07 -7.22
C THR A 222 -10.00 7.26 -8.06
N THR A 223 -8.73 7.62 -7.91
CA THR A 223 -8.10 8.75 -8.63
C THR A 223 -6.92 8.32 -9.49
N PRO A 224 -7.13 7.45 -10.50
CA PRO A 224 -6.03 7.03 -11.39
C PRO A 224 -5.49 8.19 -12.23
N VAL A 225 -6.30 9.21 -12.49
CA VAL A 225 -5.92 10.44 -13.22
C VAL A 225 -5.87 11.62 -12.25
N PRO A 226 -4.79 12.42 -12.24
CA PRO A 226 -4.65 13.60 -11.39
C PRO A 226 -5.57 14.75 -11.83
N GLY A 227 -5.83 15.69 -10.91
CA GLY A 227 -6.53 16.96 -11.18
C GLY A 227 -8.06 16.93 -11.15
N GLY A 228 -8.69 15.78 -10.90
CA GLY A 228 -10.15 15.62 -10.84
C GLY A 228 -10.81 16.00 -9.51
N TYR A 229 -10.37 17.06 -8.82
CA TYR A 229 -10.82 17.39 -7.46
C TYR A 229 -12.34 17.55 -7.37
N LEU A 230 -12.92 18.44 -8.17
CA LEU A 230 -14.36 18.76 -8.11
C LEU A 230 -15.22 17.55 -8.47
N SER A 231 -14.85 16.81 -9.51
CA SER A 231 -15.56 15.59 -9.92
C SER A 231 -15.48 14.50 -8.85
N TRP A 232 -14.34 14.40 -8.16
CA TRP A 232 -14.14 13.44 -7.10
C TRP A 232 -14.93 13.82 -5.84
N PHE A 233 -14.88 15.08 -5.40
CA PHE A 233 -15.69 15.57 -4.28
C PHE A 233 -17.18 15.44 -4.56
N TRP A 234 -17.60 15.74 -5.79
CA TRP A 234 -18.97 15.50 -6.23
C TRP A 234 -19.32 14.01 -6.11
N GLY A 235 -18.54 13.10 -6.71
CA GLY A 235 -18.80 11.66 -6.65
C GLY A 235 -18.81 11.10 -5.22
N LEU A 236 -17.93 11.63 -4.36
CA LEU A 236 -17.84 11.24 -2.96
C LEU A 236 -19.05 11.72 -2.14
N LEU A 237 -19.44 13.00 -2.26
CA LEU A 237 -20.47 13.59 -1.39
C LEU A 237 -21.89 13.38 -1.90
N SER A 238 -22.09 13.28 -3.22
CA SER A 238 -23.41 13.11 -3.83
C SER A 238 -24.01 11.73 -3.59
N LYS A 239 -23.19 10.69 -3.51
CA LYS A 239 -23.65 9.32 -3.32
C LYS A 239 -24.04 9.04 -1.87
N PRO A 240 -25.13 8.28 -1.63
CA PRO A 240 -25.64 8.06 -0.28
C PRO A 240 -24.65 7.29 0.59
N THR A 241 -24.04 6.22 0.07
CA THR A 241 -23.13 5.34 0.80
C THR A 241 -21.96 4.89 -0.06
N HIS A 242 -20.81 4.72 0.61
CA HIS A 242 -19.61 4.09 0.04
C HIS A 242 -19.19 2.94 0.96
N GLN A 243 -18.98 1.76 0.37
CA GLN A 243 -18.47 0.62 1.11
C GLN A 243 -16.97 0.50 0.87
N MET A 244 -16.22 0.47 1.96
CA MET A 244 -14.78 0.23 1.94
C MET A 244 -14.48 -1.15 2.53
N ARG A 245 -13.80 -1.99 1.76
CA ARG A 245 -13.35 -3.31 2.19
C ARG A 245 -11.86 -3.23 2.39
N VAL A 246 -11.42 -3.44 3.63
CA VAL A 246 -10.01 -3.43 3.98
C VAL A 246 -9.59 -4.84 4.34
N ARG A 247 -8.51 -5.28 3.71
CA ARG A 247 -7.94 -6.60 3.88
C ARG A 247 -6.48 -6.46 4.30
N ILE A 248 -6.08 -7.19 5.34
CA ILE A 248 -4.72 -7.19 5.87
C ILE A 248 -4.16 -8.60 5.75
N ALA A 249 -3.00 -8.76 5.10
CA ALA A 249 -2.32 -10.04 4.98
C ALA A 249 -1.49 -10.36 6.23
N SER A 250 -1.01 -11.59 6.31
CA SER A 250 0.02 -11.98 7.27
C SER A 250 1.29 -11.14 7.10
N ARG A 251 2.03 -10.96 8.19
CA ARG A 251 3.31 -10.26 8.18
C ARG A 251 4.31 -10.92 7.22
N VAL A 252 5.13 -10.10 6.60
CA VAL A 252 6.28 -10.46 5.76
C VAL A 252 7.52 -9.80 6.35
N TYR A 253 8.67 -10.47 6.26
CA TYR A 253 9.97 -9.96 6.68
C TYR A 253 10.87 -9.72 5.47
N ASN A 254 11.85 -8.84 5.62
CA ASN A 254 12.84 -8.61 4.56
C ASN A 254 13.86 -9.76 4.47
N ASN A 255 13.88 -10.66 5.45
CA ASN A 255 14.75 -11.83 5.47
C ASN A 255 13.93 -13.12 5.27
N SER A 256 14.19 -13.82 4.15
CA SER A 256 13.49 -15.06 3.77
C SER A 256 13.54 -16.15 4.84
N ASN A 257 14.59 -16.16 5.67
CA ASN A 257 14.75 -17.17 6.72
C ASN A 257 13.72 -17.04 7.85
N GLN A 258 13.12 -15.85 8.04
CA GLN A 258 12.13 -15.59 9.09
C GLN A 258 10.68 -15.74 8.61
N ASP A 259 10.47 -15.81 7.29
CA ASP A 259 9.16 -15.92 6.64
C ASP A 259 8.73 -17.35 6.34
N THR A 260 9.63 -18.33 6.51
CA THR A 260 9.21 -19.73 6.48
C THR A 260 8.20 -19.89 7.60
N PRO A 261 6.92 -20.22 7.32
CA PRO A 261 6.03 -20.57 8.41
C PRO A 261 6.76 -21.69 9.15
N GLU A 262 6.90 -21.56 10.47
CA GLU A 262 7.06 -22.76 11.29
C GLU A 262 5.93 -23.68 10.79
N ARG A 263 6.28 -24.67 9.96
CA ARG A 263 5.43 -25.85 9.79
C ARG A 263 5.11 -26.15 11.23
N GLN A 264 3.84 -25.99 11.60
CA GLN A 264 3.34 -26.51 12.84
C GLN A 264 4.00 -27.87 12.95
N LYS A 265 4.88 -28.05 13.93
CA LYS A 265 5.27 -29.37 14.35
C LYS A 265 3.95 -29.97 14.81
N LEU A 266 3.19 -30.51 13.85
CA LEU A 266 2.28 -31.60 14.09
C LEU A 266 3.15 -32.52 14.92
N ALA A 267 2.80 -32.60 16.20
CA ALA A 267 3.37 -33.59 17.07
C ALA A 267 3.17 -34.90 16.33
N GLU A 268 4.24 -35.36 15.68
CA GLU A 268 4.35 -36.73 15.22
C GLU A 268 4.27 -37.53 16.51
N LYS A 269 3.06 -37.95 16.84
CA LYS A 269 2.85 -39.17 17.59
C LYS A 269 3.51 -40.25 16.74
N ALA A 270 4.79 -40.48 16.99
CA ALA A 270 5.50 -41.64 16.52
C ALA A 270 4.83 -42.85 17.18
N SER A 271 3.94 -43.51 16.44
CA SER A 271 3.57 -44.90 16.68
C SER A 271 3.55 -45.61 15.33
N GLY A 272 4.39 -46.64 15.21
CA GLY A 272 4.31 -47.62 14.14
C GLY A 272 5.35 -47.45 13.05
N TYR A 273 6.40 -48.28 13.16
CA TYR A 273 7.13 -48.92 12.07
C TYR A 273 6.84 -48.43 10.64
N GLU A 274 7.77 -47.64 10.10
CA GLU A 274 8.36 -47.74 8.75
C GLU A 274 9.13 -46.45 8.44
N THR A 275 10.43 -46.43 8.75
CA THR A 275 11.34 -45.43 8.17
C THR A 275 12.46 -46.20 7.47
N ASN A 276 12.48 -46.11 6.14
CA ASN A 276 13.50 -46.71 5.31
C ASN A 276 14.88 -46.19 5.71
N ILE A 277 15.83 -47.11 5.88
CA ILE A 277 17.20 -46.88 6.36
C ILE A 277 18.00 -45.88 5.50
N PHE A 278 17.50 -45.53 4.32
CA PHE A 278 18.09 -44.57 3.37
C PHE A 278 17.71 -43.09 3.62
N ASP A 279 16.77 -42.80 4.53
CA ASP A 279 16.36 -41.41 4.84
C ASP A 279 17.16 -40.76 5.99
N GLN A 280 18.23 -41.42 6.47
CA GLN A 280 19.08 -40.85 7.50
C GLN A 280 19.93 -39.67 6.96
N PRO A 281 19.99 -38.54 7.68
CA PRO A 281 20.67 -37.31 7.23
C PRO A 281 22.19 -37.45 7.08
N GLU A 282 22.78 -38.54 7.57
CA GLU A 282 24.22 -38.82 7.48
C GLU A 282 24.66 -39.21 6.06
N PHE A 283 23.75 -39.70 5.20
CA PHE A 283 24.07 -40.11 3.82
C PHE A 283 23.84 -39.02 2.75
N ARG A 284 23.19 -37.88 3.07
CA ARG A 284 22.94 -36.80 2.10
C ARG A 284 24.09 -35.83 1.89
N ASN A 285 25.13 -35.87 2.72
CA ASN A 285 26.29 -34.99 2.60
C ASN A 285 27.53 -35.75 2.12
N GLY A 286 27.48 -36.18 0.86
CA GLY A 286 28.62 -36.75 0.14
C GLY A 286 28.78 -36.11 -1.24
N ALA A 287 29.92 -35.43 -1.44
CA ALA A 287 30.52 -35.01 -2.70
C ALA A 287 29.97 -33.73 -3.41
N SER A 288 30.55 -32.58 -3.05
CA SER A 288 31.28 -31.76 -4.04
C SER A 288 32.27 -30.86 -3.31
N GLY A 289 33.55 -31.20 -3.39
CA GLY A 289 34.65 -30.32 -2.99
C GLY A 289 35.39 -29.83 -4.22
N LYS A 290 35.76 -28.54 -4.24
CA LYS A 290 37.15 -28.11 -4.48
C LYS A 290 37.32 -26.58 -4.35
N HIS A 291 38.48 -26.27 -3.80
CA HIS A 291 39.16 -24.99 -3.64
C HIS A 291 38.96 -23.92 -4.73
N GLY A 292 39.00 -22.67 -4.27
CA GLY A 292 39.32 -21.48 -5.08
C GLY A 292 39.56 -20.28 -4.16
N GLU A 293 40.81 -20.15 -3.68
CA GLU A 293 41.34 -18.87 -3.20
C GLU A 293 41.28 -17.84 -4.33
N GLY A 294 40.91 -16.59 -4.02
CA GLY A 294 41.03 -15.51 -4.99
C GLY A 294 40.32 -14.22 -4.59
N GLY A 295 41.10 -13.22 -4.17
CA GLY A 295 40.82 -11.82 -4.47
C GLY A 295 40.13 -11.02 -3.36
N ASP A 296 40.93 -10.59 -2.39
CA ASP A 296 40.62 -9.45 -1.52
C ASP A 296 40.58 -8.16 -2.39
N GLY A 297 39.36 -7.76 -2.76
CA GLY A 297 39.08 -6.58 -3.56
C GLY A 297 38.57 -5.45 -2.68
N MET A 298 39.50 -4.72 -2.07
CA MET A 298 39.23 -3.51 -1.30
C MET A 298 38.62 -2.44 -2.21
N HIS A 299 37.28 -2.28 -2.18
CA HIS A 299 36.60 -1.17 -2.84
C HIS A 299 36.36 -0.05 -1.84
N VAL A 300 37.13 1.02 -2.02
CA VAL A 300 37.12 2.25 -1.24
C VAL A 300 35.76 2.93 -1.32
N ASP A 301 35.25 3.33 -0.15
CA ASP A 301 34.09 4.20 0.02
C ASP A 301 34.33 5.56 -0.65
N VAL A 302 33.51 5.87 -1.66
CA VAL A 302 33.34 7.24 -2.15
C VAL A 302 31.85 7.54 -2.21
N GLY A 303 31.44 8.53 -1.42
CA GLY A 303 30.07 8.97 -1.27
C GLY A 303 29.42 9.37 -2.60
N GLY A 304 28.41 8.60 -2.98
CA GLY A 304 27.46 8.88 -4.04
C GLY A 304 26.35 7.84 -3.91
N ALA A 305 25.09 8.23 -4.04
CA ALA A 305 23.96 7.32 -3.93
C ALA A 305 23.97 6.28 -5.06
N VAL A 306 24.74 5.19 -4.90
CA VAL A 306 24.81 4.10 -5.87
C VAL A 306 23.55 3.26 -5.75
N GLN A 307 22.74 3.26 -6.81
CA GLN A 307 21.67 2.29 -7.05
C GLN A 307 22.27 0.88 -7.03
N ARG A 308 22.20 0.20 -5.88
CA ARG A 308 22.45 -1.24 -5.81
C ARG A 308 21.28 -1.96 -6.50
N GLU A 309 21.60 -2.70 -7.56
CA GLU A 309 20.66 -3.63 -8.21
C GLU A 309 19.98 -4.50 -7.14
N VAL A 310 18.68 -4.73 -7.32
CA VAL A 310 17.88 -5.51 -6.38
C VAL A 310 18.28 -6.98 -6.53
N SER A 311 18.74 -7.60 -5.43
CA SER A 311 19.11 -9.02 -5.43
C SER A 311 17.87 -9.89 -5.70
N GLU A 312 18.04 -11.09 -6.28
CA GLU A 312 16.91 -12.01 -6.53
C GLU A 312 16.11 -12.33 -5.26
N GLN A 313 16.76 -12.41 -4.10
CA GLN A 313 16.10 -12.64 -2.82
C GLN A 313 15.24 -11.44 -2.40
N GLU A 314 15.76 -10.23 -2.59
CA GLU A 314 15.03 -8.99 -2.33
C GLU A 314 13.84 -8.83 -3.27
N GLN A 315 14.02 -9.20 -4.54
CA GLN A 315 12.96 -9.18 -5.54
C GLN A 315 11.82 -10.13 -5.16
N LYS A 316 12.14 -11.33 -4.64
CA LYS A 316 11.13 -12.28 -4.13
C LYS A 316 10.30 -11.70 -2.99
N VAL A 317 10.90 -10.90 -2.09
CA VAL A 317 10.17 -10.23 -1.01
C VAL A 317 9.18 -9.21 -1.59
N LEU A 318 9.61 -8.38 -2.54
CA LEU A 318 8.72 -7.41 -3.20
C LEU A 318 7.58 -8.12 -3.95
N GLU A 319 7.89 -9.19 -4.67
CA GLU A 319 6.90 -9.99 -5.39
C GLU A 319 5.90 -10.65 -4.45
N ARG A 320 6.35 -11.13 -3.29
CA ARG A 320 5.47 -11.71 -2.26
C ARG A 320 4.50 -10.67 -1.72
N VAL A 321 4.99 -9.48 -1.36
CA VAL A 321 4.13 -8.37 -0.90
C VAL A 321 3.14 -7.97 -2.00
N ALA A 322 3.59 -7.90 -3.26
CA ALA A 322 2.75 -7.58 -4.41
C ALA A 322 1.66 -8.65 -4.64
N GLU A 323 2.02 -9.93 -4.50
CA GLU A 323 1.10 -11.06 -4.61
C GLU A 323 0.06 -11.03 -3.49
N ASP A 324 0.46 -10.77 -2.25
CA ASP A 324 -0.45 -10.60 -1.14
C ASP A 324 -1.42 -9.43 -1.38
N LEU A 325 -0.92 -8.26 -1.82
CA LEU A 325 -1.78 -7.14 -2.18
C LEU A 325 -2.78 -7.50 -3.29
N ALA A 326 -2.34 -8.23 -4.32
CA ALA A 326 -3.17 -8.65 -5.44
C ALA A 326 -4.26 -9.66 -4.99
N ARG A 327 -3.87 -10.64 -4.18
CA ARG A 327 -4.74 -11.66 -3.59
C ARG A 327 -5.81 -11.04 -2.70
N LEU A 328 -5.42 -10.11 -1.81
CA LEU A 328 -6.34 -9.38 -0.94
C LEU A 328 -7.33 -8.51 -1.72
N GLY A 329 -6.87 -7.83 -2.77
CA GLY A 329 -7.72 -7.00 -3.64
C GLY A 329 -8.63 -7.81 -4.57
N ARG A 330 -8.35 -9.13 -4.73
CA ARG A 330 -8.91 -9.99 -5.77
C ARG A 330 -8.65 -9.41 -7.17
N VAL A 331 -7.44 -8.95 -7.38
CA VAL A 331 -6.94 -8.34 -8.63
C VAL A 331 -5.65 -9.03 -9.06
N LYS A 332 -5.21 -8.77 -10.29
CA LYS A 332 -3.92 -9.30 -10.79
C LYS A 332 -2.83 -8.25 -10.63
N ARG A 333 -1.58 -8.71 -10.58
CA ARG A 333 -0.40 -7.85 -10.79
C ARG A 333 -0.35 -7.44 -12.25
N VAL A 334 0.12 -6.24 -12.52
CA VAL A 334 0.31 -5.72 -13.88
C VAL A 334 1.79 -5.37 -14.07
N GLY A 335 2.28 -5.48 -15.30
CA GLY A 335 3.66 -5.11 -15.65
C GLY A 335 3.83 -3.62 -15.98
N LEU A 336 2.78 -2.81 -15.81
CA LEU A 336 2.80 -1.37 -16.09
C LEU A 336 3.36 -0.60 -14.91
N GLY A 337 4.37 0.22 -15.15
CA GLY A 337 5.06 1.02 -14.16
C GLY A 337 4.56 2.46 -14.03
N VAL A 338 5.32 3.25 -13.29
CA VAL A 338 5.02 4.67 -13.02
C VAL A 338 5.38 5.52 -14.24
N GLU A 339 6.41 5.10 -14.95
CA GLU A 339 6.86 5.64 -16.23
C GLU A 339 5.76 5.50 -17.29
N ASP A 340 5.09 4.34 -17.35
CA ASP A 340 3.94 4.13 -18.24
C ASP A 340 2.77 5.04 -17.85
N LYS A 341 2.56 5.28 -16.55
CA LYS A 341 1.56 6.25 -16.10
C LYS A 341 1.91 7.67 -16.54
N VAL A 342 3.16 8.09 -16.45
CA VAL A 342 3.60 9.41 -16.96
C VAL A 342 3.31 9.52 -18.46
N ALA A 343 3.64 8.49 -19.24
CA ALA A 343 3.34 8.44 -20.68
C ALA A 343 1.83 8.49 -20.96
N PHE A 344 1.03 7.74 -20.20
CA PHE A 344 -0.43 7.75 -20.28
C PHE A 344 -0.98 9.15 -20.01
N LEU A 345 -0.50 9.84 -18.99
CA LEU A 345 -0.95 11.18 -18.63
C LEU A 345 -0.61 12.24 -19.68
N LYS A 346 0.53 12.11 -20.37
CA LYS A 346 0.87 12.99 -21.51
C LYS A 346 -0.18 12.88 -22.62
N ILE A 347 -0.58 11.65 -22.98
CA ILE A 347 -1.60 11.38 -24.00
C ILE A 347 -3.02 11.72 -23.51
N TRP A 348 -3.29 11.52 -22.22
CA TRP A 348 -4.58 11.89 -21.63
C TRP A 348 -4.77 13.41 -21.59
N GLY A 349 -3.71 14.15 -21.23
CA GLY A 349 -3.71 15.61 -21.17
C GLY A 349 -3.89 16.26 -22.54
N SER A 350 -3.30 15.70 -23.60
CA SER A 350 -3.44 16.22 -24.97
C SER A 350 -4.86 16.10 -25.54
N ARG A 351 -5.78 15.40 -24.87
CA ARG A 351 -7.20 15.31 -25.24
C ARG A 351 -8.05 16.44 -24.63
N LYS A 352 -7.58 17.06 -23.54
CA LYS A 352 -8.30 18.14 -22.82
C LYS A 352 -7.96 19.54 -23.32
N ARG A 353 -6.86 19.68 -24.07
CA ARG A 353 -6.57 20.86 -24.90
C ARG A 353 -7.19 20.62 -26.26
#